data_AF-A0A4Q3AEE8-F1
#
_entry.id   AF-A0A4Q3AEE8-F1
#
_cell.length_a   1.000
_cell.length_b   1.000
_cell.length_c   1.000
_cell.angle_alpha   90.00
_cell.angle_beta   90.00
_cell.angle_gamma   90.00
#
_symmetry.space_group_name_H-M   'P 1'
#
loop_
_entity.id
_entity.type
_entity.pdbx_description
1 polymer ?
#
loop_
_entity_poly.entity_id
_entity_poly.type
_entity_poly.pdbx_seq_one_letter_code
_entity_poly.pdbx_strand_id
1 'polypeptide(L)' 'MKRVLLIFGTRPEAIKLFPVARALAQVPGLEVRTCITA' A
#
# COMPACT_ATOMS: atom_id res chain seq x y z
N MET A 1 -3.22 9.79 -14.38
CA MET A 1 -3.24 9.31 -12.98
C MET A 1 -2.84 7.84 -13.00
N LYS A 2 -1.80 7.43 -12.25
CA LYS A 2 -1.35 6.02 -12.20
C LYS A 2 -2.00 5.34 -10.99
N ARG A 3 -2.50 4.11 -11.18
CA ARG A 3 -3.13 3.33 -10.13
C ARG A 3 -2.16 2.31 -9.57
N VAL A 4 -2.10 2.20 -8.24
CA VAL A 4 -1.24 1.25 -7.53
C VAL A 4 -2.10 0.46 -6.54
N LEU A 5 -2.02 -0.86 -6.64
CA LEU A 5 -2.65 -1.78 -5.68
C LEU A 5 -1.54 -2.40 -4.82
N LEU A 6 -1.57 -2.13 -3.52
CA LEU A 6 -0.67 -2.71 -2.53
C LEU A 6 -1.33 -3.92 -1.88
N ILE A 7 -0.73 -5.11 -2.04
CA ILE A 7 -1.29 -6.38 -1.55
C ILE A 7 -0.41 -6.96 -0.46
N PHE A 8 -1.03 -7.40 0.63
CA PHE A 8 -0.36 -8.16 1.70
C PHE A 8 -1.37 -8.99 2.48
N GLY A 9 -0.91 -10.05 3.14
CA GLY A 9 -1.78 -10.98 3.85
C GLY A 9 -1.46 -11.21 5.30
N THR A 10 -0.19 -11.05 5.68
CA THR A 10 0.23 -11.41 7.04
C THR A 10 0.57 -10.21 7.92
N ARG A 11 0.52 -10.41 9.24
CA ARG A 11 0.94 -9.37 10.21
C ARG A 11 2.39 -8.89 9.97
N PRO A 12 3.40 -9.76 9.75
CA PRO A 12 4.74 -9.31 9.41
C PRO A 12 4.82 -8.48 8.12
N GLU A 13 4.01 -8.80 7.11
CA GLU A 13 3.95 -8.01 5.86
C GLU A 13 3.33 -6.63 6.11
N ALA A 14 2.23 -6.55 6.86
CA ALA A 14 1.58 -5.29 7.20
C ALA A 14 2.53 -4.34 7.94
N ILE A 15 3.31 -4.86 8.90
CA ILE A 15 4.32 -4.09 9.63
C ILE A 15 5.39 -3.54 8.68
N LYS A 16 5.88 -4.37 7.74
CA LYS A 16 6.91 -3.98 6.78
C LYS A 16 6.42 -2.99 5.72
N LEU A 17 5.15 -3.10 5.31
CA LEU A 17 4.57 -2.30 4.23
C LEU A 17 3.90 -1.01 4.72
N PHE A 18 3.65 -0.85 6.02
CA PHE A 18 3.15 0.40 6.59
C PHE A 18 3.89 1.67 6.11
N PRO A 19 5.24 1.76 6.20
CA PRO A 19 5.96 2.94 5.72
C PRO A 19 5.82 3.15 4.19
N VAL A 20 5.73 2.07 3.41
CA VAL A 20 5.54 2.12 1.95
C VAL A 20 4.14 2.65 1.62
N ALA A 21 3.10 2.12 2.26
CA ALA A 21 1.72 2.60 2.10
C ALA A 21 1.60 4.09 2.41
N ARG A 22 2.24 4.54 3.51
CA ARG A 22 2.27 5.96 3.90
C ARG A 22 2.96 6.82 2.85
N ALA A 23 4.12 6.40 2.36
CA ALA A 23 4.87 7.16 1.36
C ALA A 23 4.10 7.28 0.04
N LEU A 24 3.51 6.18 -0.44
CA LEU A 24 2.73 6.16 -1.67
C LEU A 24 1.51 7.08 -1.61
N ALA A 25 0.83 7.15 -0.46
CA ALA A 25 -0.32 8.03 -0.25
C ALA A 25 0.02 9.54 -0.33
N GLN A 26 1.29 9.91 -0.19
CA GLN A 26 1.76 11.30 -0.28
C GLN A 26 2.23 11.68 -1.70
N VAL A 27 2.27 10.74 -2.65
CA VAL A 27 2.77 11.02 -4.01
C VAL A 27 1.65 11.65 -4.86
N PRO A 28 1.82 12.89 -5.36
CA PRO A 28 0.83 13.51 -6.23
C PRO A 28 0.61 12.71 -7.51
N GLY A 29 -0.65 12.51 -7.89
CA GLY A 29 -1.01 11.83 -9.14
C GLY A 29 -1.02 10.30 -9.09
N LEU A 30 -0.77 9.71 -7.91
CA LEU A 30 -1.05 8.29 -7.65
C LEU A 30 -2.43 8.11 -7.01
N GLU A 31 -3.17 7.12 -7.50
CA GLU A 31 -4.31 6.54 -6.80
C GLU A 31 -3.84 5.22 -6.16
N VAL A 32 -3.76 5.18 -4.84
CA VAL A 32 -3.23 4.03 -4.09
C VAL A 32 -4.38 3.33 -3.36
N ARG A 33 -4.47 2.01 -3.52
CA ARG A 33 -5.41 1.16 -2.76
C ARG A 33 -4.69 -0.01 -2.13
N THR A 34 -5.19 -0.48 -1.00
CA THR A 34 -4.71 -1.68 -0.31
C THR A 34 -5.70 -2.83 -0.49
N CYS A 35 -5.20 -4.03 -0.76
CA CYS A 35 -5.97 -5.27 -0.69
C CYS A 35 -5.28 -6.21 0.29
N ILE A 36 -6.05 -6.72 1.26
CA ILE A 36 -5.53 -7.58 2.31
C ILE A 36 -6.03 -9.00 2.06
N THR A 37 -5.11 -9.97 1.97
CA THR A 37 -5.43 -11.38 1.69
C THR A 37 -5.17 -12.23 2.93
N ALA A 38 -6.22 -12.56 3.69
CA ALA A 38 -6.14 -13.28 4.96
C ALA A 38 -5.21 -14.51 4.95
#